data_AF-A0A0J9ENR9-F1
#
_entry.id   AF-A0A0J9ENR9-F1
#
_cell.length_a   1.000
_cell.length_b   1.000
_cell.length_c   1.000
_cell.angle_alpha   90.00
_cell.angle_beta   90.00
_cell.angle_gamma   90.00
#
_symmetry.space_group_name_H-M   'P 1'
#
loop_
_entity.id
_entity.type
_entity.pdbx_description
1 polymer ?
#
loop_
_entity_poly.entity_id
_entity_poly.type
_entity_poly.pdbx_seq_one_letter_code
_entity_poly.pdbx_strand_id
1 'polypeptide(L)'
;MWIPTMLAPSLYVTLIGLFDAVIMVYFAIATVRQATYIPHSLGPCRIAETWQVPMNGNESYFHVLETLHTYPDDPDMNVPSDKICKDFVSQWRFGIGSLVIYILVSFFNIIVSFALSIVGVRSRMTPERKRKEAFVLSAIKVIFFMAYSFGGTLFLAFWSALDLLPNSVLSRCRFSARYMNKMSQFVAIPIQDRLQKYPISFPFFKRYQPPPAPMMVQAKAKSESAPLARFLHLDILTLVAQHLHYQDLVNLSLSSKEMRETVFPDGHSSGRLGILRIYACDNATKTGCFVCQFPICGSCGDVRRFSRPQLDLLHEETCKPYCSTCFFRKICTRPRFNSRSCDRQITLAGKYHGSRGRFSPDSIENERLVCSSCKPFLIFECLEQRYERGKVKMERKLRHSQYRDDFACKGCSRALSSWGPRWWICDACGSECTDPLHPPWGFKVADTTGHALSKV
;
A
#
# COMPACT_ATOMS: atom_id res chain seq x y z
N MET A 1 -24.01 22.77 -22.65
CA MET A 1 -23.20 22.32 -21.50
C MET A 1 -23.66 21.00 -20.84
N TRP A 2 -24.77 20.35 -21.23
CA TRP A 2 -25.32 19.18 -20.52
C TRP A 2 -24.96 17.79 -21.11
N ILE A 3 -24.55 17.74 -22.38
CA ILE A 3 -24.32 16.47 -23.08
C ILE A 3 -23.04 15.74 -22.59
N PRO A 4 -21.93 16.41 -22.25
CA PRO A 4 -20.74 15.73 -21.74
C PRO A 4 -20.90 15.13 -20.34
N THR A 5 -21.76 15.72 -19.50
CA THR A 5 -21.92 15.35 -18.07
C THR A 5 -22.71 14.06 -17.86
N MET A 6 -23.60 13.69 -18.78
CA MET A 6 -24.36 12.42 -18.74
C MET A 6 -23.50 11.19 -19.07
N LEU A 7 -22.38 11.38 -19.78
CA LEU A 7 -21.50 10.30 -20.23
C LEU A 7 -20.29 10.09 -19.29
N ALA A 8 -20.05 11.03 -18.38
CA ALA A 8 -18.93 10.96 -17.46
C ALA A 8 -19.27 10.09 -16.22
N PRO A 9 -18.30 9.33 -15.68
CA PRO A 9 -18.53 8.56 -14.45
C PRO A 9 -18.98 9.48 -13.30
N SER A 10 -19.93 9.01 -12.48
CA SER A 10 -20.62 9.82 -11.45
C SER A 10 -19.66 10.59 -10.52
N LEU A 11 -18.49 10.05 -10.24
CA LEU A 11 -17.47 10.71 -9.41
C LEU A 11 -16.93 11.99 -10.08
N TYR A 12 -16.67 11.97 -11.38
CA TYR A 12 -16.15 13.14 -12.10
C TYR A 12 -17.20 14.24 -12.24
N VAL A 13 -18.47 13.87 -12.39
CA VAL A 13 -19.58 14.82 -12.44
C VAL A 13 -19.75 15.55 -11.11
N THR A 14 -19.58 14.86 -9.98
CA THR A 14 -19.58 15.52 -8.66
C THR A 14 -18.42 16.51 -8.53
N LEU A 15 -17.23 16.21 -9.06
CA LEU A 15 -16.09 17.13 -9.03
C LEU A 15 -16.34 18.38 -9.87
N ILE A 16 -16.91 18.20 -11.07
CA ILE A 16 -17.34 19.32 -11.92
C ILE A 16 -18.39 20.16 -11.19
N GLY A 17 -19.39 19.51 -10.58
CA GLY A 17 -20.43 20.20 -9.80
C GLY A 17 -19.88 21.01 -8.63
N LEU A 18 -18.85 20.50 -7.93
CA LEU A 18 -18.15 21.22 -6.86
C LEU A 18 -17.38 22.43 -7.39
N PHE A 19 -16.72 22.29 -8.54
CA PHE A 19 -16.02 23.41 -9.18
C PHE A 19 -17.01 24.49 -9.64
N ASP A 20 -18.14 24.09 -10.24
CA ASP A 20 -19.24 24.98 -10.61
C ASP A 20 -19.82 25.69 -9.38
N ALA A 21 -19.90 25.00 -8.23
CA ALA A 21 -20.35 25.62 -6.98
C ALA A 21 -19.39 26.72 -6.51
N VAL A 22 -18.08 26.51 -6.66
CA VAL A 22 -17.08 27.55 -6.35
C VAL A 22 -17.23 28.75 -7.27
N ILE A 23 -17.36 28.53 -8.59
CA ILE A 23 -17.61 29.60 -9.56
C ILE A 23 -18.89 30.36 -9.20
N MET A 24 -19.95 29.63 -8.85
CA MET A 24 -21.23 30.22 -8.44
C MET A 24 -21.07 31.11 -7.21
N VAL A 25 -20.33 30.69 -6.18
CA VAL A 25 -20.08 31.51 -4.99
C VAL A 25 -19.37 32.81 -5.35
N TYR A 26 -18.33 32.75 -6.19
CA TYR A 26 -17.64 33.96 -6.66
C TYR A 26 -18.56 34.86 -7.49
N PHE A 27 -19.36 34.27 -8.37
CA PHE A 27 -20.29 35.03 -9.20
C PHE A 27 -21.40 35.69 -8.38
N ALA A 28 -21.88 35.02 -7.33
CA ALA A 28 -22.83 35.59 -6.37
C ALA A 28 -22.21 36.77 -5.61
N ILE A 29 -20.98 36.64 -5.12
CA ILE A 29 -20.26 37.73 -4.45
C ILE A 29 -20.09 38.93 -5.38
N ALA A 30 -19.68 38.69 -6.63
CA ALA A 30 -19.53 39.73 -7.64
C ALA A 30 -20.87 40.43 -7.93
N THR A 31 -21.95 39.66 -8.10
CA THR A 31 -23.30 40.19 -8.36
C THR A 31 -23.83 41.04 -7.19
N VAL A 32 -23.59 40.60 -5.94
CA VAL A 32 -23.98 41.33 -4.73
C VAL A 32 -23.17 42.61 -4.55
N ARG A 33 -21.86 42.57 -4.82
CA ARG A 33 -21.03 43.78 -4.80
C ARG A 33 -21.40 44.75 -5.91
N GLN A 34 -21.68 44.26 -7.10
CA GLN A 34 -22.11 45.09 -8.22
C GLN A 34 -23.46 45.77 -7.92
N ALA A 35 -24.34 45.07 -7.20
CA ALA A 35 -25.63 45.58 -6.75
C ALA A 35 -25.54 46.84 -5.88
N THR A 36 -24.44 47.09 -5.16
CA THR A 36 -24.33 48.29 -4.31
C THR A 36 -24.01 49.56 -5.10
N TYR A 37 -23.47 49.45 -6.31
CA TYR A 37 -23.03 50.58 -7.12
C TYR A 37 -24.00 50.94 -8.26
N ILE A 38 -24.96 50.06 -8.57
CA ILE A 38 -25.87 50.20 -9.71
C ILE A 38 -27.32 50.16 -9.22
N PRO A 39 -28.23 50.99 -9.78
CA PRO A 39 -29.65 50.88 -9.43
C PRO A 39 -30.25 49.52 -9.82
N HIS A 40 -31.18 49.00 -9.03
CA HIS A 40 -31.83 47.70 -9.32
C HIS A 40 -32.97 47.78 -10.35
N SER A 41 -33.38 49.00 -10.70
CA SER A 41 -34.46 49.26 -11.64
C SER A 41 -34.07 50.34 -12.64
N LEU A 42 -34.78 50.39 -13.77
CA LEU A 42 -34.52 51.35 -14.83
C LEU A 42 -34.98 52.78 -14.46
N GLY A 43 -35.84 52.92 -13.45
CA GLY A 43 -36.41 54.21 -13.03
C GLY A 43 -35.35 55.20 -12.53
N PRO A 44 -34.49 54.82 -11.57
CA PRO A 44 -33.43 55.69 -11.05
C PRO A 44 -32.37 56.08 -12.09
N CYS A 45 -32.25 55.38 -13.21
CA CYS A 45 -31.33 55.78 -14.29
C CYS A 45 -31.70 57.10 -14.97
N ARG A 46 -32.90 57.65 -14.73
CA ARG A 46 -33.26 59.00 -15.21
C ARG A 46 -32.41 60.10 -14.55
N ILE A 47 -31.78 59.80 -13.42
CA ILE A 47 -30.92 60.73 -12.66
C ILE A 47 -29.51 60.12 -12.53
N ALA A 48 -29.04 59.41 -13.56
CA ALA A 48 -27.74 58.72 -13.56
C ALA A 48 -26.57 59.68 -13.31
N GLU A 49 -26.67 60.93 -13.78
CA GLU A 49 -25.68 62.00 -13.62
C GLU A 49 -25.39 62.37 -12.16
N THR A 50 -26.34 62.14 -11.25
CA THR A 50 -26.17 62.44 -9.81
C THR A 50 -26.32 61.19 -8.94
N TRP A 51 -26.25 60.00 -9.52
CA TRP A 51 -26.42 58.74 -8.79
C TRP A 51 -25.31 58.54 -7.75
N GLN A 52 -25.71 58.37 -6.48
CA GLN A 52 -24.82 58.17 -5.33
C GLN A 52 -23.75 59.27 -5.13
N VAL A 53 -24.01 60.49 -5.59
CA VAL A 53 -23.14 61.65 -5.33
C VAL A 53 -23.57 62.31 -4.01
N PRO A 54 -22.72 62.41 -2.98
CA PRO A 54 -23.03 63.20 -1.79
C PRO A 54 -23.10 64.70 -2.15
N MET A 55 -23.84 65.51 -1.39
CA MET A 55 -24.14 66.92 -1.73
C MET A 55 -22.93 67.83 -2.01
N ASN A 56 -21.69 67.41 -1.68
CA ASN A 56 -20.43 68.10 -1.96
C ASN A 56 -19.38 67.22 -2.69
N GLY A 57 -19.80 66.12 -3.31
CA GLY A 57 -18.92 65.14 -3.97
C GLY A 57 -18.70 65.41 -5.48
N ASN A 58 -17.64 64.82 -6.02
CA ASN A 58 -17.36 64.83 -7.46
C ASN A 58 -18.44 64.10 -8.29
N GLU A 59 -18.35 64.27 -9.61
CA GLU A 59 -19.16 63.65 -10.68
C GLU A 59 -19.55 62.18 -10.42
N SER A 60 -20.75 61.79 -10.84
CA SER A 60 -21.20 60.40 -10.69
C SER A 60 -20.40 59.43 -11.55
N TYR A 61 -20.35 58.15 -11.14
CA TYR A 61 -19.72 57.08 -11.91
C TYR A 61 -20.21 57.01 -13.36
N PHE A 62 -21.51 57.21 -13.59
CA PHE A 62 -22.10 57.16 -14.93
C PHE A 62 -21.78 58.41 -15.75
N HIS A 63 -21.59 59.57 -15.11
CA HIS A 63 -21.15 60.80 -15.77
C HIS A 63 -19.69 60.72 -16.20
N VAL A 64 -18.82 60.16 -15.36
CA VAL A 64 -17.41 59.89 -15.71
C VAL A 64 -17.31 58.87 -16.86
N LEU A 65 -18.18 57.87 -16.91
CA LEU A 65 -18.21 56.93 -18.03
C LEU A 65 -18.70 57.57 -19.34
N GLU A 66 -19.65 58.49 -19.27
CA GLU A 66 -20.11 59.26 -20.42
C GLU A 66 -18.98 60.11 -21.01
N THR A 67 -18.22 60.82 -20.16
CA THR A 67 -17.07 61.64 -20.59
C THR A 67 -15.90 60.82 -21.12
N LEU A 68 -15.71 59.58 -20.64
CA LEU A 68 -14.69 58.65 -21.15
C LEU A 68 -15.09 57.96 -22.46
N HIS A 69 -16.38 57.74 -22.69
CA HIS A 69 -16.88 57.13 -23.93
C HIS A 69 -17.07 58.13 -25.09
N THR A 70 -16.85 59.41 -24.85
CA THR A 70 -16.83 60.43 -25.91
C THR A 70 -15.52 60.31 -26.68
N TYR A 71 -15.55 59.67 -27.86
CA TYR A 71 -14.40 59.67 -28.76
C TYR A 71 -14.23 61.07 -29.37
N PRO A 72 -13.02 61.66 -29.36
CA PRO A 72 -12.79 62.99 -29.93
C PRO A 72 -13.03 63.04 -31.46
N ASP A 73 -13.05 61.89 -32.14
CA ASP A 73 -13.15 61.79 -33.60
C ASP A 73 -14.58 61.57 -34.13
N ASP A 74 -15.58 61.31 -33.29
CA ASP A 74 -16.96 61.03 -33.74
C ASP A 74 -18.03 61.51 -32.72
N PRO A 75 -18.46 62.79 -32.78
CA PRO A 75 -19.35 63.40 -31.78
C PRO A 75 -20.77 62.80 -31.78
N ASP A 76 -21.16 62.08 -32.84
CA ASP A 76 -22.46 61.41 -32.96
C ASP A 76 -22.52 60.07 -32.19
N MET A 77 -21.38 59.59 -31.66
CA MET A 77 -21.27 58.36 -30.85
C MET A 77 -21.38 58.62 -29.33
N ASN A 78 -21.71 59.83 -28.88
CA ASN A 78 -21.89 60.10 -27.46
C ASN A 78 -23.03 59.24 -26.87
N VAL A 79 -22.69 58.38 -25.91
CA VAL A 79 -23.67 57.52 -25.22
C VAL A 79 -24.04 58.19 -23.91
N PRO A 80 -25.28 58.69 -23.75
CA PRO A 80 -25.67 59.43 -22.55
C PRO A 80 -25.63 58.52 -21.31
N SER A 81 -25.32 59.12 -20.15
CA SER A 81 -25.21 58.42 -18.86
C SER A 81 -26.47 57.63 -18.49
N ASP A 82 -27.66 58.05 -18.92
CA ASP A 82 -28.92 57.32 -18.71
C ASP A 82 -28.93 55.98 -19.46
N LYS A 83 -28.41 55.95 -20.69
CA LYS A 83 -28.32 54.76 -21.54
C LYS A 83 -27.24 53.82 -21.00
N ILE A 84 -26.10 54.36 -20.58
CA ILE A 84 -25.04 53.59 -19.89
C ILE A 84 -25.62 52.94 -18.63
N CYS A 85 -26.31 53.69 -17.78
CA CYS A 85 -26.96 53.17 -16.58
C CYS A 85 -27.94 52.04 -16.92
N LYS A 86 -28.83 52.23 -17.90
CA LYS A 86 -29.80 51.20 -18.33
C LYS A 86 -29.13 49.92 -18.82
N ASP A 87 -28.01 50.04 -19.53
CA ASP A 87 -27.22 48.88 -20.00
C ASP A 87 -26.60 48.12 -18.83
N PHE A 88 -26.01 48.83 -17.86
CA PHE A 88 -25.48 48.23 -16.63
C PHE A 88 -26.58 47.52 -15.81
N VAL A 89 -27.77 48.12 -15.69
CA VAL A 89 -28.94 47.49 -15.04
C VAL A 89 -29.38 46.24 -15.79
N SER A 90 -29.40 46.29 -17.13
CA SER A 90 -29.74 45.16 -17.99
C SER A 90 -28.76 44.01 -17.83
N GLN A 91 -27.45 44.28 -17.89
CA GLN A 91 -26.39 43.30 -17.69
C GLN A 91 -26.45 42.67 -16.29
N TRP A 92 -26.69 43.47 -15.24
CA TRP A 92 -26.85 42.96 -13.88
C TRP A 92 -28.05 42.01 -13.76
N ARG A 93 -29.18 42.33 -14.41
CA ARG A 93 -30.36 41.44 -14.47
C ARG A 93 -30.08 40.14 -15.21
N PHE A 94 -29.38 40.18 -16.35
CA PHE A 94 -28.92 38.97 -17.03
C PHE A 94 -27.93 38.17 -16.18
N GLY A 95 -27.07 38.85 -15.41
CA GLY A 95 -26.17 38.24 -14.44
C GLY A 95 -26.92 37.45 -13.38
N ILE A 96 -27.98 38.02 -12.78
CA ILE A 96 -28.85 37.31 -11.84
C ILE A 96 -29.51 36.10 -12.49
N GLY A 97 -30.08 36.25 -13.69
CA GLY A 97 -30.70 35.14 -14.40
C GLY A 97 -29.72 33.99 -14.66
N SER A 98 -28.50 34.33 -15.09
CA SER A 98 -27.41 33.37 -15.29
C SER A 98 -27.01 32.70 -13.99
N LEU A 99 -26.90 33.46 -12.89
CA LEU A 99 -26.56 32.94 -11.57
C LEU A 99 -27.57 31.91 -11.09
N VAL A 100 -28.87 32.17 -11.25
CA VAL A 100 -29.95 31.23 -10.89
C VAL A 100 -29.82 29.93 -11.69
N ILE A 101 -29.57 30.01 -13.00
CA ILE A 101 -29.38 28.83 -13.84
C ILE A 101 -28.15 28.03 -13.38
N TYR A 102 -27.03 28.70 -13.08
CA TYR A 102 -25.81 28.05 -12.58
C TYR A 102 -26.01 27.38 -11.21
N ILE A 103 -26.77 28.01 -10.31
CA ILE A 103 -27.13 27.41 -9.01
C ILE A 103 -27.90 26.11 -9.24
N LEU A 104 -28.93 26.13 -10.10
CA LEU A 104 -29.72 24.94 -10.40
C LEU A 104 -28.85 23.83 -11.01
N VAL A 105 -28.01 24.16 -11.99
CA VAL A 105 -27.12 23.20 -12.65
C VAL A 105 -26.14 22.57 -11.64
N SER A 106 -25.45 23.38 -10.84
CA SER A 106 -24.50 22.89 -9.83
C SER A 106 -25.21 22.02 -8.78
N PHE A 107 -26.38 22.44 -8.31
CA PHE A 107 -27.20 21.70 -7.35
C PHE A 107 -27.61 20.33 -7.89
N PHE A 108 -28.16 20.26 -9.11
CA PHE A 108 -28.52 18.99 -9.73
C PHE A 108 -27.31 18.11 -9.98
N ASN A 109 -26.18 18.67 -10.46
CA ASN A 109 -24.96 17.92 -10.69
C ASN A 109 -24.43 17.29 -9.39
N ILE A 110 -24.40 18.04 -8.29
CA ILE A 110 -23.93 17.53 -6.99
C ILE A 110 -24.89 16.46 -6.45
N ILE A 111 -26.20 16.74 -6.40
CA ILE A 111 -27.17 15.84 -5.76
C ILE A 111 -27.36 14.55 -6.55
N VAL A 112 -27.58 14.65 -7.86
CA VAL A 112 -27.82 13.48 -8.71
C VAL A 112 -26.58 12.58 -8.70
N SER A 113 -25.38 13.16 -8.85
CA SER A 113 -24.13 12.40 -8.87
C SER A 113 -23.82 11.77 -7.50
N PHE A 114 -24.12 12.47 -6.41
CA PHE A 114 -23.97 11.93 -5.07
C PHE A 114 -24.94 10.76 -4.82
N ALA A 115 -26.21 10.92 -5.19
CA ALA A 115 -27.21 9.87 -5.09
C ALA A 115 -26.84 8.62 -5.91
N LEU A 116 -26.45 8.80 -7.18
CA LEU A 116 -25.99 7.72 -8.05
C LEU A 116 -24.75 7.02 -7.49
N SER A 117 -23.82 7.75 -6.88
CA SER A 117 -22.62 7.18 -6.26
C SER A 117 -22.97 6.33 -5.02
N ILE A 118 -23.93 6.76 -4.20
CA ILE A 118 -24.43 5.95 -3.07
C ILE A 118 -25.12 4.68 -3.57
N VAL A 119 -25.99 4.79 -4.58
CA VAL A 119 -26.65 3.63 -5.20
C VAL A 119 -25.62 2.67 -5.77
N GLY A 120 -24.61 3.18 -6.47
CA GLY A 120 -23.50 2.40 -7.02
C GLY A 120 -22.74 1.63 -5.94
N VAL A 121 -22.36 2.28 -4.84
CA VAL A 121 -21.69 1.62 -3.71
C VAL A 121 -22.59 0.56 -3.07
N ARG A 122 -23.87 0.86 -2.83
CA ARG A 122 -24.83 -0.09 -2.23
C ARG A 122 -25.18 -1.26 -3.16
N SER A 123 -25.10 -1.09 -4.48
CA SER A 123 -25.32 -2.17 -5.45
C SER A 123 -24.22 -3.23 -5.42
N ARG A 124 -23.00 -2.83 -5.03
CA ARG A 124 -21.83 -3.73 -4.91
C ARG A 124 -21.73 -4.41 -3.53
N MET A 125 -22.61 -4.07 -2.60
CA MET A 125 -22.64 -4.70 -1.28
C MET A 125 -23.37 -6.04 -1.32
N THR A 126 -22.94 -6.98 -0.48
CA THR A 126 -23.69 -8.21 -0.25
C THR A 126 -25.07 -7.89 0.36
N PRO A 127 -26.12 -8.67 0.05
CA PRO A 127 -27.49 -8.40 0.51
C PRO A 127 -27.60 -8.33 2.04
N GLU A 128 -26.85 -9.16 2.77
CA GLU A 128 -26.78 -9.13 4.23
C GLU A 128 -26.20 -7.83 4.78
N ARG A 129 -25.14 -7.32 4.13
CA ARG A 129 -24.51 -6.06 4.52
C ARG A 129 -25.40 -4.86 4.20
N LYS A 130 -26.09 -4.88 3.06
CA LYS A 130 -27.04 -3.84 2.64
C LYS A 130 -28.20 -3.67 3.62
N ARG A 131 -28.67 -4.76 4.26
CA ARG A 131 -29.74 -4.73 5.28
C ARG A 131 -29.26 -4.18 6.62
N LYS A 132 -28.01 -4.44 7.00
CA LYS A 132 -27.43 -3.99 8.28
C LYS A 132 -26.86 -2.57 8.25
N GLU A 133 -26.43 -2.09 7.08
CA GLU A 133 -25.74 -0.81 6.94
C GLU A 133 -26.71 0.36 6.68
N ALA A 134 -26.80 1.28 7.63
CA ALA A 134 -27.58 2.51 7.51
C ALA A 134 -27.14 3.34 6.29
N PHE A 135 -28.09 4.04 5.67
CA PHE A 135 -27.82 4.86 4.47
C PHE A 135 -26.77 5.94 4.73
N VAL A 136 -26.78 6.56 5.92
CA VAL A 136 -25.83 7.59 6.34
C VAL A 136 -24.39 7.08 6.33
N LEU A 137 -24.14 5.84 6.77
CA LEU A 137 -22.80 5.23 6.73
C LEU A 137 -22.30 5.03 5.29
N SER A 138 -23.19 4.66 4.37
CA SER A 138 -22.85 4.56 2.94
C SER A 138 -22.55 5.94 2.35
N ALA A 139 -23.31 6.97 2.71
CA ALA A 139 -23.06 8.35 2.28
C ALA A 139 -21.70 8.87 2.76
N ILE A 140 -21.36 8.64 4.04
CA ILE A 140 -20.05 9.01 4.60
C ILE A 140 -18.90 8.32 3.85
N LYS A 141 -19.04 7.02 3.52
CA LYS A 141 -18.03 6.30 2.72
C LYS A 141 -17.85 6.90 1.34
N VAL A 142 -18.94 7.31 0.69
CA VAL A 142 -18.88 7.99 -0.61
C VAL A 142 -18.14 9.32 -0.49
N ILE A 143 -18.37 10.12 0.56
CA ILE A 143 -17.64 11.37 0.80
C ILE A 143 -16.13 11.11 0.93
N PHE A 144 -15.72 10.15 1.76
CA PHE A 144 -14.30 9.81 1.90
C PHE A 144 -13.69 9.26 0.61
N PHE A 145 -14.43 8.44 -0.13
CA PHE A 145 -13.97 7.89 -1.40
C PHE A 145 -13.84 8.97 -2.48
N MET A 146 -14.75 9.94 -2.51
CA MET A 146 -14.69 11.13 -3.36
C MET A 146 -13.45 11.96 -3.05
N ALA A 147 -13.20 12.27 -1.78
CA ALA A 147 -12.01 13.02 -1.34
C ALA A 147 -10.71 12.29 -1.69
N TYR A 148 -10.66 10.97 -1.49
CA TYR A 148 -9.52 10.15 -1.89
C TYR A 148 -9.30 10.17 -3.40
N SER A 149 -10.36 10.02 -4.19
CA SER A 149 -10.30 10.04 -5.65
C SER A 149 -9.81 11.40 -6.16
N PHE A 150 -10.28 12.50 -5.57
CA PHE A 150 -9.82 13.86 -5.88
C PHE A 150 -8.35 14.08 -5.52
N GLY A 151 -7.92 13.63 -4.34
CA GLY A 151 -6.51 13.67 -3.95
C GLY A 151 -5.64 12.86 -4.93
N GLY A 152 -6.14 11.71 -5.38
CA GLY A 152 -5.50 10.87 -6.39
C GLY A 152 -5.37 11.56 -7.75
N THR A 153 -6.43 12.23 -8.24
CA THR A 153 -6.38 12.95 -9.53
C THR A 153 -5.46 14.16 -9.46
N LEU A 154 -5.50 14.95 -8.38
CA LEU A 154 -4.55 16.05 -8.16
C LEU A 154 -3.11 15.55 -8.10
N PHE A 155 -2.87 14.45 -7.40
CA PHE A 155 -1.55 13.82 -7.34
C PHE A 155 -1.08 13.38 -8.72
N LEU A 156 -1.94 12.72 -9.51
CA LEU A 156 -1.61 12.32 -10.88
C LEU A 156 -1.34 13.53 -11.79
N ALA A 157 -2.14 14.59 -11.70
CA ALA A 157 -1.94 15.81 -12.46
C ALA A 157 -0.61 16.48 -12.10
N PHE A 158 -0.31 16.60 -10.80
CA PHE A 158 0.96 17.10 -10.30
C PHE A 158 2.15 16.27 -10.82
N TRP A 159 2.09 14.94 -10.73
CA TRP A 159 3.14 14.08 -11.27
C TRP A 159 3.28 14.18 -12.78
N SER A 160 2.17 14.30 -13.51
CA SER A 160 2.15 14.48 -14.96
C SER A 160 2.84 15.79 -15.36
N ALA A 161 2.58 16.87 -14.62
CA ALA A 161 3.26 18.15 -14.82
C ALA A 161 4.76 18.05 -14.54
N LEU A 162 5.17 17.29 -13.52
CA LEU A 162 6.59 17.06 -13.23
C LEU A 162 7.32 16.29 -14.34
N ASP A 163 6.62 15.56 -15.21
CA ASP A 163 7.26 14.82 -16.30
C ASP A 163 7.72 15.69 -17.46
N LEU A 164 7.26 16.93 -17.50
CA LEU A 164 7.73 17.94 -18.44
C LEU A 164 9.08 18.53 -17.98
N LEU A 165 9.54 18.23 -16.76
CA LEU A 165 10.82 18.71 -16.24
C LEU A 165 12.01 17.88 -16.77
N PRO A 166 13.20 18.48 -16.87
CA PRO A 166 14.42 17.76 -17.19
C PRO A 166 14.66 16.56 -16.26
N ASN A 167 15.21 15.47 -16.81
CA ASN A 167 15.47 14.22 -16.06
C ASN A 167 16.33 14.44 -14.79
N SER A 168 17.22 15.45 -14.77
CA SER A 168 18.03 15.79 -13.60
C SER A 168 17.18 16.23 -12.40
N VAL A 169 16.14 17.04 -12.63
CA VAL A 169 15.19 17.49 -11.61
C VAL A 169 14.22 16.35 -11.27
N LEU A 170 13.68 15.69 -12.29
CA LEU A 170 12.71 14.61 -12.15
C LEU A 170 13.26 13.43 -11.35
N SER A 171 14.53 13.05 -11.56
CA SER A 171 15.19 11.98 -10.80
C SER A 171 15.29 12.30 -9.30
N ARG A 172 15.56 13.56 -8.94
CA ARG A 172 15.58 14.04 -7.54
C ARG A 172 14.19 14.02 -6.93
N CYS A 173 13.17 14.54 -7.61
CA CYS A 173 11.79 14.50 -7.13
C CYS A 173 11.29 13.05 -6.91
N ARG A 174 11.58 12.14 -7.85
CA ARG A 174 11.25 10.71 -7.72
C ARG A 174 11.94 10.08 -6.51
N PHE A 175 13.23 10.35 -6.33
CA PHE A 175 13.97 9.85 -5.18
C PHE A 175 13.40 10.38 -3.87
N SER A 176 13.13 11.68 -3.76
CA SER A 176 12.53 12.29 -2.57
C SER A 176 11.16 11.69 -2.24
N ALA A 177 10.27 11.55 -3.23
CA ALA A 177 8.97 10.94 -3.02
C ALA A 177 9.06 9.47 -2.58
N ARG A 178 9.98 8.70 -3.17
CA ARG A 178 10.24 7.31 -2.77
C ARG A 178 10.84 7.24 -1.37
N TYR A 179 11.76 8.14 -1.05
CA TYR A 179 12.36 8.24 0.27
C TYR A 179 11.30 8.56 1.34
N MET A 180 10.40 9.50 1.06
CA MET A 180 9.27 9.81 1.95
C MET A 180 8.33 8.61 2.15
N ASN A 181 7.98 7.89 1.09
CA ASN A 181 7.18 6.66 1.21
C ASN A 181 7.92 5.59 2.04
N LYS A 182 9.24 5.44 1.84
CA LYS A 182 10.05 4.57 2.69
C LYS A 182 9.98 5.02 4.13
N MET A 183 10.13 6.32 4.41
CA MET A 183 10.09 6.89 5.75
C MET A 183 8.73 6.68 6.43
N SER A 184 7.62 6.78 5.70
CA SER A 184 6.30 6.47 6.28
C SER A 184 6.17 5.00 6.69
N GLN A 185 6.80 4.07 5.97
CA GLN A 185 6.83 2.64 6.36
C GLN A 185 7.60 2.40 7.66
N PHE A 186 8.64 3.20 7.96
CA PHE A 186 9.35 3.13 9.25
C PHE A 186 8.44 3.41 10.44
N VAL A 187 7.51 4.36 10.29
CA VAL A 187 6.56 4.75 11.34
C VAL A 187 5.35 3.80 11.36
N ALA A 188 4.84 3.43 10.20
CA ALA A 188 3.60 2.65 10.09
C ALA A 188 3.76 1.19 10.52
N ILE A 189 4.87 0.53 10.17
CA ILE A 189 5.05 -0.91 10.44
C ILE A 189 5.08 -1.21 11.96
N PRO A 190 5.83 -0.49 12.81
CA PRO A 190 5.80 -0.71 14.27
C PRO A 190 4.43 -0.43 14.90
N ILE A 191 3.71 0.58 14.39
CA ILE A 191 2.36 0.92 14.87
C ILE A 191 1.38 -0.20 14.49
N GLN A 192 1.45 -0.70 13.26
CA GLN A 192 0.59 -1.78 12.78
C GLN A 192 0.88 -3.11 13.50
N ASP A 193 2.15 -3.45 13.73
CA ASP A 193 2.53 -4.64 14.51
C ASP A 193 2.08 -4.54 15.97
N ARG A 194 2.17 -3.34 16.59
CA ARG A 194 1.60 -3.11 17.93
C ARG A 194 0.07 -3.22 17.94
N LEU A 195 -0.62 -2.64 16.97
CA LEU A 195 -2.09 -2.70 16.89
C LEU A 195 -2.59 -4.13 16.60
N GLN A 196 -1.80 -4.95 15.91
CA GLN A 196 -2.15 -6.34 15.63
C GLN A 196 -1.85 -7.26 16.83
N LYS A 197 -0.80 -6.98 17.62
CA LYS A 197 -0.49 -7.70 18.87
C LYS A 197 -1.40 -7.31 20.03
N TYR A 198 -1.86 -6.06 20.05
CA TYR A 198 -2.86 -5.57 20.99
C TYR A 198 -4.10 -5.21 20.19
N PRO A 199 -4.96 -6.20 19.84
CA PRO A 199 -6.25 -5.84 19.30
C PRO A 199 -6.91 -4.94 20.33
N ILE A 200 -7.11 -3.66 19.97
CA ILE A 200 -7.86 -2.71 20.79
C ILE A 200 -9.27 -3.27 20.86
N SER A 201 -9.52 -4.08 21.88
CA SER A 201 -10.84 -4.56 22.20
C SER A 201 -11.60 -3.35 22.73
N PHE A 202 -12.44 -2.75 21.89
CA PHE A 202 -13.45 -1.83 22.38
C PHE A 202 -14.34 -2.62 23.36
N PRO A 203 -14.45 -2.21 24.65
CA PRO A 203 -15.14 -2.99 25.68
C PRO A 203 -16.64 -3.20 25.41
N PHE A 204 -17.21 -2.53 24.41
CA PHE A 204 -18.66 -2.41 24.23
C PHE A 204 -19.32 -3.60 23.50
N PHE A 205 -18.55 -4.52 22.91
CA PHE A 205 -19.12 -5.69 22.21
C PHE A 205 -18.39 -6.99 22.56
N LYS A 206 -18.32 -7.36 23.84
CA LYS A 206 -18.07 -8.75 24.22
C LYS A 206 -19.40 -9.49 24.33
N ARG A 207 -19.78 -10.18 23.25
CA ARG A 207 -20.73 -11.29 23.31
C ARG A 207 -20.10 -12.39 24.18
N TYR A 208 -20.84 -12.82 25.20
CA TYR A 208 -20.47 -13.92 26.08
C TYR A 208 -20.17 -15.17 25.24
N GLN A 209 -18.91 -15.60 25.18
CA GLN A 209 -18.56 -16.95 24.77
C GLN A 209 -18.38 -17.79 26.05
N PRO A 210 -19.03 -18.95 26.17
CA PRO A 210 -18.75 -19.85 27.27
C PRO A 210 -17.31 -20.38 27.15
N PRO A 211 -16.63 -20.58 28.29
CA PRO A 211 -15.25 -21.04 28.30
C PRO A 211 -15.13 -22.44 27.67
N PRO A 212 -14.05 -22.73 26.91
CA PRO A 212 -13.79 -24.08 26.44
C PRO A 212 -13.54 -25.01 27.64
N ALA A 213 -14.19 -26.17 27.64
CA ALA A 213 -14.02 -27.19 28.65
C ALA A 213 -12.53 -27.61 28.77
N PRO A 214 -12.03 -27.86 29.98
CA PRO A 214 -10.66 -28.30 30.16
C PRO A 214 -10.44 -29.66 29.50
N MET A 215 -9.53 -29.71 28.51
CA MET A 215 -8.97 -30.98 28.03
C MET A 215 -8.16 -31.60 29.18
N MET A 216 -8.60 -32.77 29.65
CA MET A 216 -7.79 -33.62 30.51
C MET A 216 -6.53 -34.04 29.77
N VAL A 217 -5.39 -33.48 30.17
CA VAL A 217 -4.07 -34.03 29.88
C VAL A 217 -3.87 -35.24 30.79
N GLN A 218 -4.17 -36.44 30.29
CA GLN A 218 -3.68 -37.66 30.93
C GLN A 218 -2.19 -37.80 30.64
N ALA A 219 -1.37 -37.48 31.65
CA ALA A 219 0.03 -37.85 31.69
C ALA A 219 0.23 -39.07 32.58
N LYS A 220 1.20 -39.91 32.18
CA LYS A 220 1.77 -41.10 32.84
C LYS A 220 0.96 -42.41 32.76
N ALA A 221 1.28 -43.18 31.72
CA ALA A 221 1.61 -44.58 31.93
C ALA A 221 3.14 -44.70 31.97
N LYS A 222 3.70 -44.98 33.15
CA LYS A 222 5.05 -45.54 33.27
C LYS A 222 4.96 -46.96 32.69
N SER A 223 5.50 -47.15 31.49
CA SER A 223 5.75 -48.47 30.92
C SER A 223 7.23 -48.78 31.14
N GLU A 224 7.51 -49.77 31.97
CA GLU A 224 8.80 -50.44 32.02
C GLU A 224 8.88 -51.39 30.81
N SER A 225 9.52 -51.00 29.70
CA SER A 225 10.30 -51.90 28.81
C SER A 225 10.67 -51.31 27.43
N ALA A 226 11.73 -50.51 27.37
CA ALA A 226 12.56 -50.42 26.16
C ALA A 226 14.05 -50.28 26.53
N PRO A 227 14.78 -51.39 26.72
CA PRO A 227 16.22 -51.34 27.00
C PRO A 227 17.01 -50.62 25.89
N LEU A 228 16.54 -50.70 24.64
CA LEU A 228 17.13 -50.00 23.50
C LEU A 228 16.95 -48.47 23.57
N ALA A 229 15.80 -47.99 24.06
CA ALA A 229 15.54 -46.56 24.25
C ALA A 229 16.41 -45.97 25.37
N ARG A 230 16.64 -46.73 26.45
CA ARG A 230 17.61 -46.37 27.50
C ARG A 230 19.05 -46.38 27.00
N PHE A 231 19.43 -47.32 26.14
CA PHE A 231 20.78 -47.42 25.62
C PHE A 231 21.12 -46.29 24.64
N LEU A 232 20.16 -45.88 23.80
CA LEU A 232 20.32 -44.80 22.84
C LEU A 232 20.22 -43.41 23.51
N HIS A 233 21.10 -43.15 24.46
CA HIS A 233 21.35 -41.81 24.96
C HIS A 233 21.88 -40.89 23.84
N LEU A 234 21.65 -39.58 23.99
CA LEU A 234 21.86 -38.57 22.94
C LEU A 234 23.25 -38.66 22.27
N ASP A 235 24.30 -38.92 23.03
CA ASP A 235 25.67 -39.03 22.52
C ASP A 235 25.87 -40.27 21.64
N ILE A 236 25.40 -41.43 22.09
CA ILE A 236 25.43 -42.69 21.32
C ILE A 236 24.56 -42.53 20.06
N LEU A 237 23.39 -41.91 20.20
CA LEU A 237 22.49 -41.65 19.07
C LEU A 237 23.12 -40.70 18.04
N THR A 238 23.94 -39.71 18.46
CA THR A 238 24.67 -38.86 17.51
C THR A 238 25.77 -39.61 16.75
N LEU A 239 26.48 -40.54 17.40
CA LEU A 239 27.48 -41.39 16.75
C LEU A 239 26.83 -42.36 15.76
N VAL A 240 25.74 -43.01 16.17
CA VAL A 240 24.96 -43.90 15.30
C VAL A 240 24.34 -43.12 14.13
N ALA A 241 23.84 -41.91 14.38
CA ALA A 241 23.28 -41.06 13.33
C ALA A 241 24.28 -40.77 12.20
N GLN A 242 25.58 -40.60 12.49
CA GLN A 242 26.60 -40.32 11.46
C GLN A 242 26.70 -41.41 10.38
N HIS A 243 26.30 -42.64 10.70
CA HIS A 243 26.35 -43.78 9.79
C HIS A 243 24.98 -44.18 9.23
N LEU A 244 23.91 -43.44 9.58
CA LEU A 244 22.55 -43.72 9.14
C LEU A 244 22.03 -42.61 8.24
N HIS A 245 21.13 -42.96 7.31
CA HIS A 245 20.35 -41.94 6.65
C HIS A 245 19.32 -41.38 7.62
N TYR A 246 18.94 -40.11 7.43
CA TYR A 246 17.93 -39.52 8.30
C TYR A 246 16.59 -40.28 8.26
N GLN A 247 16.26 -40.90 7.12
CA GLN A 247 15.06 -41.73 6.99
C GLN A 247 15.10 -42.96 7.90
N ASP A 248 16.29 -43.52 8.16
CA ASP A 248 16.46 -44.67 9.05
C ASP A 248 16.18 -44.28 10.50
N LEU A 249 16.58 -43.07 10.90
CA LEU A 249 16.24 -42.50 12.22
C LEU A 249 14.74 -42.22 12.35
N VAL A 250 14.09 -41.76 11.28
CA VAL A 250 12.62 -41.60 11.26
C VAL A 250 11.94 -42.96 11.40
N ASN A 251 12.36 -43.97 10.64
CA ASN A 251 11.81 -45.32 10.72
C ASN A 251 12.04 -45.93 12.13
N LEU A 252 13.22 -45.70 12.72
CA LEU A 252 13.53 -46.09 14.09
C LEU A 252 12.55 -45.47 15.09
N SER A 253 12.22 -44.18 14.93
CA SER A 253 11.23 -43.50 15.80
C SER A 253 9.78 -43.99 15.63
N LEU A 254 9.48 -44.68 14.53
CA LEU A 254 8.17 -45.27 14.28
C LEU A 254 8.03 -46.65 14.91
N SER A 255 9.13 -47.29 15.30
CA SER A 255 9.14 -48.64 15.88
C SER A 255 8.44 -48.72 17.24
N SER A 256 8.54 -47.69 18.09
CA SER A 256 7.84 -47.64 19.37
C SER A 256 7.65 -46.21 19.87
N LYS A 257 6.69 -46.01 20.79
CA LYS A 257 6.45 -44.70 21.42
C LYS A 257 7.66 -44.23 22.25
N GLU A 258 8.29 -45.14 22.98
CA GLU A 258 9.48 -44.85 23.79
C GLU A 258 10.69 -44.50 22.92
N MET A 259 10.85 -45.18 21.77
CA MET A 259 11.87 -44.84 20.78
C MET A 259 11.60 -43.47 20.14
N ARG A 260 10.33 -43.13 19.90
CA ARG A 260 9.95 -41.80 19.44
C ARG A 260 10.32 -40.72 20.44
N GLU A 261 10.05 -40.93 21.72
CA GLU A 261 10.40 -39.98 22.78
C GLU A 261 11.92 -39.90 23.01
N THR A 262 12.67 -40.97 22.70
CA THR A 262 14.14 -40.98 22.83
C THR A 262 14.82 -40.28 21.65
N VAL A 263 14.39 -40.60 20.42
CA VAL A 263 14.93 -40.02 19.19
C VAL A 263 14.39 -38.59 18.95
N PHE A 264 13.13 -38.33 19.36
CA PHE A 264 12.41 -37.06 19.18
C PHE A 264 11.58 -36.66 20.44
N PRO A 265 12.23 -36.26 21.55
CA PRO A 265 11.59 -36.03 22.86
C PRO A 265 10.49 -34.95 22.89
N ASP A 266 10.51 -33.96 22.00
CA ASP A 266 9.59 -32.82 22.05
C ASP A 266 8.44 -32.90 21.03
N GLY A 267 8.21 -34.08 20.41
CA GLY A 267 7.38 -34.18 19.20
C GLY A 267 7.94 -33.30 18.07
N HIS A 268 7.19 -33.05 16.98
CA HIS A 268 7.60 -32.25 15.80
C HIS A 268 7.92 -30.75 16.07
N SER A 269 8.25 -30.39 17.31
CA SER A 269 8.62 -29.05 17.78
C SER A 269 10.03 -28.67 17.34
N SER A 270 10.09 -27.68 16.44
CA SER A 270 11.24 -27.21 15.63
C SER A 270 12.61 -26.92 16.27
N GLY A 271 12.81 -27.07 17.58
CA GLY A 271 14.07 -26.70 18.26
C GLY A 271 15.12 -27.81 18.34
N ARG A 272 14.73 -29.03 18.75
CA ARG A 272 15.66 -30.16 19.01
C ARG A 272 15.73 -31.20 17.88
N LEU A 273 14.70 -31.25 17.01
CA LEU A 273 14.67 -32.11 15.81
C LEU A 273 15.79 -31.87 14.80
N GLY A 274 16.45 -30.71 14.87
CA GLY A 274 17.50 -30.34 13.93
C GLY A 274 18.84 -31.03 14.19
N ILE A 275 19.13 -31.45 15.43
CA ILE A 275 20.49 -31.86 15.81
C ILE A 275 20.88 -33.19 15.15
N LEU A 276 20.06 -34.23 15.28
CA LEU A 276 20.33 -35.54 14.67
C LEU A 276 20.31 -35.50 13.14
N ARG A 277 19.54 -34.58 12.54
CA ARG A 277 19.53 -34.34 11.09
C ARG A 277 20.86 -33.79 10.57
N ILE A 278 21.58 -33.02 11.38
CA ILE A 278 22.90 -32.47 11.00
C ILE A 278 23.92 -33.61 10.90
N TYR A 279 23.84 -34.58 11.80
CA TYR A 279 24.77 -35.71 11.84
C TYR A 279 24.40 -36.82 10.85
N ALA A 280 23.12 -37.04 10.59
CA ALA A 280 22.65 -38.06 9.65
C ALA A 280 23.14 -37.84 8.21
N CYS A 281 23.39 -38.94 7.49
CA CYS A 281 23.94 -39.00 6.14
C CYS A 281 25.43 -38.60 6.03
N ASP A 282 26.10 -39.02 4.96
CA ASP A 282 27.49 -38.64 4.69
C ASP A 282 27.63 -37.16 4.34
N ASN A 283 28.55 -36.45 5.02
CA ASN A 283 28.80 -35.03 4.84
C ASN A 283 29.18 -34.66 3.39
N ALA A 284 29.85 -35.54 2.66
CA ALA A 284 30.26 -35.29 1.27
C ALA A 284 29.08 -35.17 0.30
N THR A 285 27.92 -35.75 0.64
CA THR A 285 26.74 -35.82 -0.26
C THR A 285 25.57 -34.95 0.22
N LYS A 286 25.75 -34.20 1.32
CA LYS A 286 24.71 -33.36 1.89
C LYS A 286 24.45 -32.13 1.03
N THR A 287 23.19 -31.99 0.60
CA THR A 287 22.64 -30.79 -0.02
C THR A 287 21.45 -30.31 0.79
N GLY A 288 21.17 -29.01 0.78
CA GLY A 288 20.02 -28.46 1.50
C GLY A 288 18.71 -28.78 0.79
N CYS A 289 17.72 -29.31 1.52
CA CYS A 289 16.36 -29.43 1.03
C CYS A 289 15.85 -28.06 0.59
N PHE A 290 15.24 -27.99 -0.59
CA PHE A 290 14.73 -26.74 -1.13
C PHE A 290 13.70 -26.09 -0.20
N VAL A 291 12.74 -26.82 0.38
CA VAL A 291 11.68 -26.18 1.18
C VAL A 291 12.17 -25.75 2.57
N CYS A 292 12.88 -26.64 3.26
CA CYS A 292 13.20 -26.45 4.68
C CYS A 292 14.68 -26.15 4.97
N GLN A 293 15.56 -26.15 3.95
CA GLN A 293 17.01 -25.96 4.04
C GLN A 293 17.77 -26.97 4.92
N PHE A 294 17.12 -28.05 5.34
CA PHE A 294 17.77 -29.11 6.11
C PHE A 294 18.73 -29.92 5.22
N PRO A 295 19.89 -30.33 5.74
CA PRO A 295 20.81 -31.17 4.99
C PRO A 295 20.18 -32.54 4.72
N ILE A 296 20.21 -32.95 3.46
CA ILE A 296 19.74 -34.24 2.95
C ILE A 296 20.74 -34.79 1.95
N CYS A 297 20.86 -36.10 1.91
CA CYS A 297 21.66 -36.78 0.91
C CYS A 297 20.87 -36.97 -0.39
N GLY A 298 21.54 -37.21 -1.51
CA GLY A 298 20.89 -37.48 -2.79
C GLY A 298 19.90 -38.66 -2.75
N SER A 299 20.22 -39.72 -2.01
CA SER A 299 19.33 -40.89 -1.81
C SER A 299 18.18 -40.63 -0.82
N CYS A 300 18.29 -39.60 0.01
CA CYS A 300 17.29 -39.19 1.00
C CYS A 300 16.29 -38.17 0.45
N GLY A 301 16.63 -37.57 -0.69
CA GLY A 301 15.89 -36.50 -1.32
C GLY A 301 15.19 -36.99 -2.58
N ASP A 302 13.99 -36.49 -2.79
CA ASP A 302 13.30 -36.66 -4.07
C ASP A 302 13.55 -35.44 -4.94
N VAL A 303 13.89 -35.67 -6.21
CA VAL A 303 13.99 -34.61 -7.20
C VAL A 303 12.59 -34.20 -7.61
N ARG A 304 12.24 -32.93 -7.36
CA ARG A 304 10.99 -32.31 -7.80
C ARG A 304 11.27 -31.21 -8.79
N ARG A 305 10.39 -31.11 -9.78
CA ARG A 305 10.44 -30.06 -10.79
C ARG A 305 9.57 -28.89 -10.38
N PHE A 306 10.15 -27.71 -10.41
CA PHE A 306 9.45 -26.45 -10.22
C PHE A 306 9.57 -25.64 -11.50
N SER A 307 8.47 -25.05 -11.94
CA SER A 307 8.49 -24.17 -13.11
C SER A 307 9.24 -22.88 -12.76
N ARG A 308 9.92 -22.28 -13.74
CA ARG A 308 10.63 -21.00 -13.56
C ARG A 308 9.75 -19.89 -12.97
N PRO A 309 8.47 -19.71 -13.39
CA PRO A 309 7.57 -18.75 -12.76
C PRO A 309 7.31 -19.04 -11.27
N GLN A 310 7.26 -20.31 -10.87
CA GLN A 310 7.09 -20.71 -9.46
C GLN A 310 8.33 -20.40 -8.62
N LEU A 311 9.52 -20.49 -9.21
CA LEU A 311 10.78 -20.16 -8.55
C LEU A 311 11.08 -18.66 -8.56
N ASP A 312 10.62 -17.93 -9.57
CA ASP A 312 10.74 -16.47 -9.63
C ASP A 312 9.88 -15.76 -8.56
N LEU A 313 8.98 -16.47 -7.88
CA LEU A 313 8.35 -16.02 -6.64
C LEU A 313 9.36 -15.92 -5.46
N LEU A 314 10.58 -16.43 -5.62
CA LEU A 314 11.62 -16.40 -4.59
C LEU A 314 12.37 -15.07 -4.57
N HIS A 315 11.90 -14.20 -3.69
CA HIS A 315 12.49 -12.90 -3.42
C HIS A 315 13.92 -12.97 -2.86
N GLU A 316 14.24 -13.94 -2.00
CA GLU A 316 15.55 -14.02 -1.31
C GLU A 316 16.74 -14.18 -2.28
N GLU A 317 16.57 -14.94 -3.37
CA GLU A 317 17.66 -15.23 -4.32
C GLU A 317 17.83 -14.09 -5.34
N THR A 318 16.73 -13.47 -5.74
CA THR A 318 16.66 -12.50 -6.85
C THR A 318 16.72 -11.03 -6.42
N CYS A 319 16.29 -10.71 -5.20
CA CYS A 319 16.29 -9.35 -4.69
C CYS A 319 17.54 -9.07 -3.87
N LYS A 320 18.30 -8.05 -4.28
CA LYS A 320 19.53 -7.64 -3.60
C LYS A 320 19.37 -6.25 -2.99
N PRO A 321 20.04 -5.99 -1.85
CA PRO A 321 19.95 -4.70 -1.19
C PRO A 321 20.91 -3.68 -1.83
N TYR A 322 20.48 -2.42 -1.89
CA TYR A 322 21.22 -1.28 -2.44
C TYR A 322 21.21 -0.12 -1.44
N CYS A 323 22.29 0.66 -1.44
CA CYS A 323 22.34 1.93 -0.71
C CYS A 323 21.56 3.01 -1.48
N SER A 324 21.17 4.08 -0.79
CA SER A 324 20.41 5.20 -1.38
C SER A 324 21.08 5.79 -2.62
N THR A 325 22.42 5.94 -2.60
CA THR A 325 23.18 6.48 -3.73
C THR A 325 23.13 5.57 -4.96
N CYS A 326 23.32 4.26 -4.77
CA CYS A 326 23.22 3.30 -5.85
C CYS A 326 21.78 3.14 -6.35
N PHE A 327 20.79 3.22 -5.47
CA PHE A 327 19.38 3.23 -5.85
C PHE A 327 19.02 4.44 -6.71
N PHE A 328 19.45 5.64 -6.29
CA PHE A 328 19.26 6.88 -7.05
C PHE A 328 19.82 6.74 -8.47
N ARG A 329 21.09 6.30 -8.60
CA ARG A 329 21.76 6.15 -9.90
C ARG A 329 21.21 5.01 -10.76
N LYS A 330 20.70 3.94 -10.16
CA LYS A 330 20.22 2.76 -10.90
C LYS A 330 18.76 2.88 -11.32
N ILE A 331 17.89 3.45 -10.47
CA ILE A 331 16.44 3.50 -10.70
C ILE A 331 15.95 4.93 -10.99
N CYS A 332 16.35 5.93 -10.20
CA CYS A 332 15.74 7.26 -10.30
C CYS A 332 16.18 8.05 -11.54
N THR A 333 17.38 7.80 -12.05
CA THR A 333 17.93 8.45 -13.27
C THR A 333 17.45 7.81 -14.58
N ARG A 334 16.80 6.64 -14.53
CA ARG A 334 16.33 5.98 -15.76
C ARG A 334 15.14 6.75 -16.37
N PRO A 335 15.17 7.03 -17.69
CA PRO A 335 14.02 7.53 -18.40
C PRO A 335 12.88 6.50 -18.33
N ARG A 336 11.65 7.00 -18.42
CA ARG A 336 10.39 6.43 -17.93
C ARG A 336 9.93 5.08 -18.49
N PHE A 337 10.75 4.37 -19.24
CA PHE A 337 10.32 3.18 -19.98
C PHE A 337 10.13 1.92 -19.15
N ASN A 338 10.62 1.85 -17.90
CA ASN A 338 10.35 0.72 -17.01
C ASN A 338 9.66 1.19 -15.72
N SER A 339 8.40 1.63 -15.84
CA SER A 339 7.53 1.76 -14.68
C SER A 339 7.03 0.38 -14.27
N ARG A 340 7.41 -0.07 -13.08
CA ARG A 340 6.55 -0.26 -11.91
C ARG A 340 7.38 -1.01 -10.87
N SER A 341 7.03 -0.84 -9.59
CA SER A 341 7.46 -1.76 -8.53
C SER A 341 7.47 -3.19 -9.05
N CYS A 342 8.40 -4.01 -8.58
CA CYS A 342 8.39 -5.43 -8.85
C CYS A 342 7.01 -5.98 -8.44
N ASP A 343 6.15 -6.27 -9.42
CA ASP A 343 4.76 -6.72 -9.21
C ASP A 343 4.73 -8.22 -8.86
N ARG A 344 5.81 -8.73 -8.25
CA ARG A 344 5.87 -10.05 -7.64
C ARG A 344 5.11 -10.09 -6.31
N GLN A 345 4.13 -9.21 -6.10
CA GLN A 345 3.28 -9.22 -4.91
C GLN A 345 2.56 -10.56 -4.83
N ILE A 346 2.91 -11.31 -3.80
CA ILE A 346 2.21 -12.50 -3.38
C ILE A 346 0.91 -12.05 -2.69
N THR A 347 -0.18 -11.94 -3.43
CA THR A 347 -1.50 -12.19 -2.82
C THR A 347 -1.72 -13.70 -2.84
N LEU A 348 -1.22 -14.37 -1.79
CA LEU A 348 -1.38 -15.81 -1.58
C LEU A 348 -2.86 -16.19 -1.36
N ALA A 349 -3.72 -15.21 -1.08
CA ALA A 349 -5.17 -15.37 -1.01
C ALA A 349 -5.86 -14.66 -2.18
N GLY A 350 -6.19 -15.43 -3.22
CA GLY A 350 -7.23 -15.08 -4.19
C GLY A 350 -6.83 -14.10 -5.28
N LYS A 351 -6.97 -14.57 -6.53
CA LYS A 351 -6.84 -13.87 -7.82
C LYS A 351 -5.40 -13.69 -8.30
N TYR A 352 -5.04 -14.56 -9.24
CA TYR A 352 -4.07 -14.30 -10.30
C TYR A 352 -4.35 -12.94 -10.93
N HIS A 353 -3.69 -11.89 -10.45
CA HIS A 353 -3.69 -10.59 -11.10
C HIS A 353 -2.57 -10.56 -12.14
N GLY A 354 -2.97 -10.73 -13.40
CA GLY A 354 -2.46 -10.08 -14.60
C GLY A 354 -0.96 -9.86 -14.74
N SER A 355 -0.30 -10.83 -15.38
CA SER A 355 0.61 -10.65 -16.52
C SER A 355 1.21 -9.24 -16.73
N ARG A 356 2.39 -8.94 -16.16
CA ARG A 356 3.34 -7.98 -16.76
C ARG A 356 4.80 -8.35 -16.50
N GLY A 357 5.25 -9.31 -17.29
CA GLY A 357 6.64 -9.53 -17.69
C GLY A 357 6.60 -10.57 -18.80
N ARG A 358 7.02 -10.24 -20.03
CA ARG A 358 7.24 -11.26 -21.07
C ARG A 358 8.41 -12.12 -20.59
N PHE A 359 8.13 -13.18 -19.85
CA PHE A 359 9.05 -14.28 -19.74
C PHE A 359 8.79 -15.18 -20.95
N SER A 360 9.83 -15.42 -21.74
CA SER A 360 9.80 -16.43 -22.80
C SER A 360 9.32 -17.75 -22.19
N PRO A 361 8.40 -18.50 -22.83
CA PRO A 361 7.89 -19.76 -22.32
C PRO A 361 8.91 -20.91 -22.37
N ASP A 362 10.21 -20.59 -22.47
CA ASP A 362 11.29 -21.57 -22.38
C ASP A 362 11.39 -22.07 -20.94
N SER A 363 10.59 -23.11 -20.71
CA SER A 363 10.44 -23.94 -19.53
C SER A 363 11.73 -24.69 -19.22
N ILE A 364 12.74 -23.98 -18.72
CA ILE A 364 13.81 -24.63 -17.98
C ILE A 364 13.21 -25.04 -16.64
N GLU A 365 12.70 -26.28 -16.59
CA GLU A 365 12.31 -26.95 -15.35
C GLU A 365 13.56 -27.08 -14.49
N ASN A 366 13.59 -26.38 -13.35
CA ASN A 366 14.70 -26.52 -12.43
C ASN A 366 14.39 -27.65 -11.46
N GLU A 367 15.21 -28.69 -11.53
CA GLU A 367 15.18 -29.80 -10.60
C GLU A 367 15.70 -29.35 -9.23
N ARG A 368 14.88 -29.55 -8.19
CA ARG A 368 15.21 -29.20 -6.81
C ARG A 368 14.98 -30.39 -5.91
N LEU A 369 15.93 -30.63 -5.02
CA LEU A 369 15.86 -31.73 -4.07
C LEU A 369 14.95 -31.37 -2.88
N VAL A 370 14.00 -32.25 -2.57
CA VAL A 370 13.04 -32.09 -1.46
C VAL A 370 13.14 -33.29 -0.51
N CYS A 371 13.14 -33.05 0.80
CA CYS A 371 13.22 -34.13 1.78
C CYS A 371 11.92 -34.94 1.88
N SER A 372 12.00 -36.17 2.39
CA SER A 372 10.85 -37.06 2.58
C SER A 372 9.72 -36.42 3.40
N SER A 373 10.04 -35.56 4.38
CA SER A 373 9.02 -34.84 5.16
C SER A 373 8.32 -33.73 4.39
N CYS A 374 8.98 -33.14 3.39
CA CYS A 374 8.40 -32.09 2.55
C CYS A 374 7.78 -32.66 1.26
N LYS A 375 8.00 -33.94 0.97
CA LYS A 375 7.41 -34.68 -0.15
C LYS A 375 5.88 -34.68 -0.15
N PRO A 376 5.14 -34.83 0.97
CA PRO A 376 3.68 -34.92 0.91
C PRO A 376 3.01 -33.63 0.48
N PHE A 377 3.67 -32.48 0.65
CA PHE A 377 3.09 -31.18 0.34
C PHE A 377 2.90 -30.97 -1.16
N LEU A 378 1.82 -30.26 -1.51
CA LEU A 378 1.61 -29.74 -2.85
C LEU A 378 2.66 -28.68 -3.18
N ILE A 379 2.89 -28.41 -4.47
CA ILE A 379 3.89 -27.42 -4.93
C ILE A 379 3.64 -26.05 -4.29
N PHE A 380 2.39 -25.62 -4.19
CA PHE A 380 2.04 -24.33 -3.60
C PHE A 380 2.36 -24.27 -2.10
N GLU A 381 2.03 -25.33 -1.35
CA GLU A 381 2.32 -25.43 0.09
C GLU A 381 3.83 -25.46 0.36
N CYS A 382 4.62 -26.12 -0.49
CA CYS A 382 6.08 -26.08 -0.45
C CYS A 382 6.62 -24.65 -0.60
N LEU A 383 6.05 -23.87 -1.53
CA LEU A 383 6.46 -22.48 -1.75
C LEU A 383 6.05 -21.57 -0.60
N GLU A 384 4.84 -21.74 -0.06
CA GLU A 384 4.34 -21.00 1.10
C GLU A 384 5.20 -21.27 2.34
N GLN A 385 5.48 -22.54 2.65
CA GLN A 385 6.32 -22.91 3.78
C GLN A 385 7.74 -22.36 3.66
N ARG A 386 8.29 -22.36 2.43
CA ARG A 386 9.59 -21.74 2.16
C ARG A 386 9.55 -20.23 2.35
N TYR A 387 8.49 -19.57 1.90
CA TYR A 387 8.29 -18.14 2.07
C TYR A 387 8.21 -17.74 3.55
N GLU A 388 7.40 -18.42 4.35
CA GLU A 388 7.30 -18.19 5.80
C GLU A 388 8.64 -18.39 6.52
N ARG A 389 9.42 -19.40 6.12
CA ARG A 389 10.79 -19.56 6.63
C ARG A 389 11.70 -18.43 6.22
N GLY A 390 11.62 -17.97 4.97
CA GLY A 390 12.35 -16.80 4.50
C GLY A 390 12.02 -15.55 5.32
N LYS A 391 10.74 -15.38 5.68
CA LYS A 391 10.27 -14.29 6.53
C LYS A 391 10.86 -14.36 7.92
N VAL A 392 10.78 -15.52 8.58
CA VAL A 392 11.40 -15.74 9.91
C VAL A 392 12.91 -15.53 9.85
N LYS A 393 13.59 -15.99 8.79
CA LYS A 393 15.03 -15.80 8.60
C LYS A 393 15.37 -14.32 8.46
N MET A 394 14.64 -13.57 7.63
CA MET A 394 14.82 -12.12 7.49
C MET A 394 14.51 -11.37 8.80
N GLU A 395 13.46 -11.74 9.52
CA GLU A 395 13.13 -11.18 10.83
C GLU A 395 14.25 -11.43 11.86
N ARG A 396 14.85 -12.62 11.89
CA ARG A 396 16.01 -12.90 12.74
C ARG A 396 17.22 -12.06 12.36
N LYS A 397 17.51 -11.92 11.06
CA LYS A 397 18.59 -11.05 10.55
C LYS A 397 18.39 -9.58 10.93
N LEU A 398 17.14 -9.14 11.11
CA LEU A 398 16.83 -7.78 11.56
C LEU A 398 17.06 -7.58 13.07
N ARG A 399 16.72 -8.59 13.87
CA ARG A 399 16.76 -8.53 15.34
C ARG A 399 18.16 -8.74 15.92
N HIS A 400 18.95 -9.63 15.33
CA HIS A 400 20.26 -9.99 15.86
C HIS A 400 21.39 -9.23 15.14
N SER A 401 22.21 -8.50 15.91
CA SER A 401 23.35 -7.72 15.42
C SER A 401 24.34 -8.57 14.62
N GLN A 402 24.55 -9.83 15.03
CA GLN A 402 25.52 -10.75 14.43
C GLN A 402 25.24 -11.11 12.96
N TYR A 403 23.99 -11.01 12.49
CA TYR A 403 23.62 -11.34 11.10
C TYR A 403 23.30 -10.10 10.26
N ARG A 404 23.61 -8.91 10.80
CA ARG A 404 23.30 -7.62 10.18
C ARG A 404 24.39 -7.14 9.22
N ASP A 405 25.64 -7.48 9.51
CA ASP A 405 26.82 -7.09 8.73
C ASP A 405 26.89 -7.81 7.36
N ASP A 406 26.02 -8.79 7.12
CA ASP A 406 25.90 -9.53 5.86
C ASP A 406 25.29 -8.73 4.70
N PHE A 407 24.71 -7.55 4.96
CA PHE A 407 24.06 -6.79 3.90
C PHE A 407 25.02 -5.81 3.23
N ALA A 408 25.80 -6.30 2.27
CA ALA A 408 26.57 -5.48 1.35
C ALA A 408 25.68 -4.93 0.23
N CYS A 409 25.86 -3.66 -0.13
CA CYS A 409 25.20 -3.08 -1.29
C CYS A 409 25.67 -3.78 -2.57
N LYS A 410 24.76 -4.32 -3.39
CA LYS A 410 25.14 -4.98 -4.65
C LYS A 410 25.81 -4.05 -5.67
N GLY A 411 25.53 -2.74 -5.59
CA GLY A 411 26.07 -1.75 -6.53
C GLY A 411 27.48 -1.24 -6.19
N CYS A 412 27.82 -1.11 -4.90
CA CYS A 412 29.12 -0.57 -4.47
C CYS A 412 29.90 -1.49 -3.51
N SER A 413 29.35 -2.66 -3.19
CA SER A 413 29.89 -3.66 -2.26
C SER A 413 30.15 -3.19 -0.83
N ARG A 414 29.84 -1.93 -0.50
CA ARG A 414 29.98 -1.40 0.86
C ARG A 414 28.92 -2.01 1.77
N ALA A 415 29.31 -2.31 3.01
CA ALA A 415 28.37 -2.68 4.06
C ALA A 415 27.29 -1.59 4.22
N LEU A 416 26.03 -1.99 4.24
CA LEU A 416 24.92 -1.07 4.47
C LEU A 416 24.87 -0.66 5.94
N SER A 417 24.59 0.61 6.19
CA SER A 417 24.52 1.14 7.55
C SER A 417 23.52 0.37 8.41
N SER A 418 23.84 0.28 9.69
CA SER A 418 22.96 -0.33 10.69
C SER A 418 21.60 0.37 10.77
N TRP A 419 21.59 1.68 10.52
CA TRP A 419 20.42 2.54 10.50
C TRP A 419 20.29 3.26 9.16
N GLY A 420 19.10 3.24 8.57
CA GLY A 420 18.82 3.88 7.28
C GLY A 420 17.90 3.06 6.36
N PRO A 421 17.44 3.66 5.25
CA PRO A 421 16.56 2.98 4.30
C PRO A 421 17.29 1.85 3.57
N ARG A 422 16.58 0.74 3.36
CA ARG A 422 17.05 -0.41 2.57
C ARG A 422 16.25 -0.50 1.28
N TRP A 423 16.97 -0.39 0.17
CA TRP A 423 16.38 -0.48 -1.17
C TRP A 423 16.61 -1.87 -1.73
N TRP A 424 15.54 -2.61 -2.00
CA TRP A 424 15.62 -3.94 -2.55
C TRP A 424 15.32 -3.87 -4.03
N ILE A 425 16.26 -4.32 -4.87
CA ILE A 425 16.08 -4.31 -6.33
C ILE A 425 16.13 -5.76 -6.78
N CYS A 426 15.11 -6.17 -7.53
CA CYS A 426 15.07 -7.48 -8.17
C CYS A 426 16.00 -7.46 -9.38
N ASP A 427 16.98 -8.37 -9.43
CA ASP A 427 17.91 -8.46 -10.55
C ASP A 427 17.23 -8.93 -11.84
N ALA A 428 16.09 -9.64 -11.74
CA ALA A 428 15.35 -10.13 -12.91
C ALA A 428 14.55 -9.02 -13.62
N CYS A 429 13.83 -8.17 -12.88
CA CYS A 429 13.00 -7.10 -13.46
C CYS A 429 13.65 -5.71 -13.38
N GLY A 430 14.79 -5.58 -12.69
CA GLY A 430 15.51 -4.32 -12.51
C GLY A 430 14.74 -3.25 -11.72
N SER A 431 13.64 -3.62 -11.07
CA SER A 431 12.72 -2.71 -10.39
C SER A 431 12.78 -2.89 -8.86
N GLU A 432 12.33 -1.87 -8.12
CA GLU A 432 12.26 -1.93 -6.65
C GLU A 432 11.27 -3.01 -6.20
N CYS A 433 11.72 -3.93 -5.35
CA CYS A 433 10.87 -4.89 -4.68
C CYS A 433 10.22 -4.25 -3.44
N THR A 434 8.90 -4.39 -3.34
CA THR A 434 8.07 -3.88 -2.25
C THR A 434 7.46 -5.01 -1.42
N ASP A 435 7.99 -6.23 -1.54
CA ASP A 435 7.49 -7.40 -0.83
C ASP A 435 7.72 -7.25 0.70
N PRO A 436 6.73 -7.58 1.55
CA PRO A 436 6.85 -7.51 3.01
C PRO A 436 7.99 -8.35 3.61
N LEU A 437 8.47 -9.37 2.89
CA LEU A 437 9.64 -10.17 3.26
C LEU A 437 10.88 -9.31 3.48
N HIS A 438 10.98 -8.21 2.74
CA HIS A 438 12.13 -7.33 2.75
C HIS A 438 11.90 -6.12 3.64
N PRO A 439 12.69 -5.96 4.71
CA PRO A 439 12.54 -4.81 5.58
C PRO A 439 12.86 -3.51 4.84
N PRO A 440 12.02 -2.48 4.96
CA PRO A 440 12.28 -1.21 4.30
C PRO A 440 13.41 -0.41 4.98
N TRP A 441 13.79 -0.76 6.22
CA TRP A 441 14.77 -0.03 7.03
C TRP A 441 15.72 -0.97 7.79
N GLY A 442 16.93 -0.48 8.07
CA GLY A 442 17.77 -0.97 9.16
C GLY A 442 17.36 -0.34 10.49
N PHE A 443 17.22 -1.16 11.54
CA PHE A 443 16.83 -0.70 12.87
C PHE A 443 18.06 -0.33 13.70
N LYS A 444 18.03 0.57 14.68
CA LYS A 444 19.15 0.69 15.64
C LYS A 444 18.97 -0.40 16.71
N VAL A 445 20.05 -1.08 17.13
CA VAL A 445 19.98 -1.93 18.33
C VAL A 445 19.79 -0.99 19.50
N ALA A 446 18.75 -1.21 20.32
CA ALA A 446 18.76 -0.65 21.65
C ALA A 446 19.86 -1.40 22.40
N ASP A 447 20.93 -0.70 22.79
CA ASP A 447 21.92 -1.28 23.69
C ASP A 447 21.19 -1.74 24.95
N THR A 448 20.89 -3.03 25.03
CA THR A 448 20.58 -3.67 26.31
C THR A 448 21.89 -3.87 27.04
N THR A 449 22.56 -2.76 27.38
CA THR A 449 23.46 -2.72 28.53
C THR A 449 22.57 -2.78 29.76
N GLY A 450 22.83 -3.77 30.61
CA GLY A 450 21.92 -4.22 31.64
C GLY A 450 21.51 -3.14 32.63
N HIS A 451 20.20 -2.91 32.73
CA HIS A 451 19.59 -2.65 34.02
C HIS A 451 18.68 -3.84 34.35
N ALA A 452 19.26 -4.76 35.11
CA ALA A 452 18.49 -5.64 35.96
C ALA A 452 17.59 -4.74 36.83
N LEU A 453 16.28 -4.82 36.62
CA LEU A 453 15.32 -4.40 37.62
C LEU A 453 15.42 -5.38 38.79
N SER A 454 16.38 -5.13 39.68
CA SER A 454 16.33 -5.62 41.03
C SER A 454 15.24 -4.85 41.77
N LYS A 455 14.27 -5.60 42.32
CA LYS A 455 13.50 -5.33 43.55
C LYS A 455 13.46 -3.88 44.03
N VAL A 456 12.28 -3.26 44.01
CA VAL A 456 11.50 -2.87 45.21
C VAL A 456 10.02 -3.03 44.87
#